data_AF-A0A1S8ZV34-F1
#
_entry.id   AF-A0A1S8ZV34-F1
#
_cell.length_a   1.000
_cell.length_b   1.000
_cell.length_c   1.000
_cell.angle_alpha   90.00
_cell.angle_beta   90.00
_cell.angle_gamma   90.00
#
_symmetry.space_group_name_H-M   'P 1'
#
loop_
_entity.id
_entity.type
_entity.pdbx_description
1 polymer ?
#
loop_
_entity_poly.entity_id
_entity_poly.type
_entity_poly.pdbx_seq_one_letter_code
_entity_poly.pdbx_strand_id
1 'polypeptide(L)' 'MRDKDRFLNTLIISNGHHNIIDLGAQIGLDEKDTMEIVTQLLAEYKIEYALNGVCDYSLMRSQNRVKKANK' A
#
# COMPACT_ATOMS: atom_id res chain seq x y z
N MET A 1 1.43 -0.33 15.32
CA MET A 1 0.28 0.49 14.87
C MET A 1 -0.64 -0.41 14.07
N ARG A 2 -1.90 -0.55 14.49
CA ARG A 2 -2.87 -1.47 13.85
C ARG A 2 -3.28 -1.00 12.46
N ASP A 3 -3.33 0.31 12.27
CA ASP A 3 -3.79 0.95 11.03
C ASP A 3 -2.77 0.84 9.89
N LYS A 4 -1.48 0.89 10.22
CA LYS A 4 -0.40 0.67 9.24
C LYS A 4 -0.43 -0.72 8.61
N ASP A 5 -0.63 -1.76 9.41
CA ASP A 5 -0.70 -3.14 8.93
C ASP A 5 -1.95 -3.37 8.08
N ARG A 6 -3.09 -2.82 8.53
CA ARG A 6 -4.35 -2.84 7.80
C ARG A 6 -4.24 -2.12 6.46
N PHE A 7 -3.61 -0.94 6.42
CA PHE A 7 -3.37 -0.20 5.18
C PHE A 7 -2.47 -0.98 4.22
N LEU A 8 -1.37 -1.57 4.72
CA LEU A 8 -0.47 -2.38 3.91
C LEU A 8 -1.18 -3.60 3.30
N ASN A 9 -2.03 -4.27 4.07
CA ASN A 9 -2.83 -5.40 3.58
C ASN A 9 -3.82 -4.95 2.48
N THR A 10 -4.51 -3.82 2.67
CA THR A 10 -5.40 -3.27 1.63
C THR A 10 -4.62 -2.92 0.35
N LEU A 11 -3.42 -2.35 0.47
CA LEU A 11 -2.54 -2.06 -0.67
C LEU A 11 -2.13 -3.34 -1.42
N ILE A 12 -1.83 -4.43 -0.69
CA ILE A 12 -1.53 -5.76 -1.26
C ILE A 12 -2.73 -6.33 -2.01
N ILE A 13 -3.92 -6.28 -1.41
CA ILE A 13 -5.16 -6.79 -2.02
C ILE A 13 -5.52 -5.97 -3.27
N SER A 14 -5.32 -4.66 -3.22
CA SER A 14 -5.65 -3.76 -4.32
C SER A 14 -4.68 -3.86 -5.50
N ASN A 15 -3.48 -4.42 -5.32
CA ASN A 15 -2.49 -4.62 -6.38
C ASN A 15 -2.21 -3.36 -7.24
N GLY A 16 -2.23 -2.18 -6.63
CA GLY A 16 -2.01 -0.90 -7.33
C GLY A 16 -3.17 -0.40 -8.20
N HIS A 17 -4.36 -0.98 -8.10
CA HIS A 17 -5.54 -0.54 -8.87
C HIS A 17 -6.29 0.67 -8.26
N HIS A 18 -6.08 0.99 -6.99
CA HIS A 18 -6.67 2.16 -6.33
C HIS A 18 -5.58 3.13 -5.87
N ASN A 19 -5.91 4.42 -5.86
CA ASN A 19 -5.04 5.43 -5.31
C ASN A 19 -4.93 5.28 -3.78
N ILE A 20 -3.88 5.87 -3.20
CA ILE A 20 -3.61 5.75 -1.77
C ILE A 20 -4.71 6.37 -0.92
N ILE A 21 -5.29 7.50 -1.35
CA ILE A 21 -6.30 8.23 -0.58
C ILE A 21 -7.60 7.42 -0.45
N ASP A 22 -8.04 6.79 -1.53
CA ASP A 22 -9.19 5.90 -1.57
C ASP A 22 -8.96 4.66 -0.70
N LEU A 23 -7.77 4.06 -0.77
CA LEU A 23 -7.39 2.94 0.10
C LEU A 23 -7.41 3.31 1.58
N GLY A 24 -6.98 4.52 1.93
CA GLY A 24 -7.06 5.06 3.28
C GLY A 24 -8.51 5.26 3.71
N ALA A 25 -9.32 5.91 2.87
CA ALA A 25 -10.73 6.16 3.13
C ALA A 25 -11.54 4.85 3.31
N GLN A 26 -11.24 3.80 2.54
CA GLN A 26 -11.89 2.48 2.64
C GLN A 26 -11.70 1.84 4.03
N ILE A 27 -10.61 2.15 4.73
CA ILE A 27 -10.35 1.65 6.08
C ILE A 27 -10.66 2.67 7.18
N GLY A 28 -11.19 3.84 6.80
CA GLY A 28 -11.61 4.91 7.71
C GLY A 28 -10.49 5.87 8.12
N LEU A 29 -9.43 5.97 7.32
CA LEU A 29 -8.35 6.94 7.53
C LEU A 29 -8.61 8.22 6.74
N ASP A 30 -8.25 9.35 7.34
CA ASP A 30 -8.19 10.62 6.64
C ASP A 30 -6.94 10.67 5.75
N GLU A 31 -6.90 11.64 4.84
CA GLU A 31 -5.75 11.88 3.96
C GLU A 31 -4.45 12.07 4.75
N LYS A 32 -4.51 12.79 5.88
CA LYS A 32 -3.33 13.04 6.72
C LYS A 32 -2.76 11.76 7.33
N ASP A 33 -3.60 10.96 7.98
CA ASP A 33 -3.20 9.68 8.56
C ASP A 33 -2.68 8.72 7.49
N THR A 34 -3.34 8.73 6.33
CA THR A 34 -2.94 7.93 5.17
C THR A 34 -1.53 8.30 4.69
N MET A 35 -1.24 9.59 4.52
CA MET A 35 0.10 10.06 4.12
C MET A 35 1.17 9.77 5.18
N GLU A 36 0.82 9.86 6.47
CA GLU A 36 1.74 9.50 7.55
C GLU A 36 2.13 8.02 7.47
N ILE A 37 1.15 7.13 7.26
CA ILE A 37 1.39 5.70 7.09
C ILE A 37 2.24 5.42 5.85
N VAL A 38 1.95 6.06 4.72
CA VAL A 38 2.76 5.94 3.49
C VAL A 38 4.20 6.34 3.73
N THR A 39 4.42 7.46 4.41
CA THR A 39 5.76 7.95 4.74
C THR A 39 6.53 6.94 5.60
N GLN A 40 5.86 6.34 6.59
CA GLN A 40 6.45 5.26 7.39
C GLN A 40 6.76 4.02 6.55
N LEU A 41 5.86 3.61 5.64
CA LEU A 41 6.07 2.43 4.78
C LEU A 41 7.21 2.64 3.77
N LEU A 42 7.39 3.87 3.27
CA LEU A 42 8.54 4.26 2.45
C LEU A 42 9.85 4.19 3.26
N ALA A 43 9.86 4.75 4.47
CA ALA A 43 11.02 4.70 5.36
C ALA A 43 11.38 3.26 5.78
N GLU A 44 10.38 2.38 5.87
CA GLU A 44 10.55 0.94 6.13
C GLU A 44 10.88 0.11 4.88
N TYR A 45 11.02 0.72 3.69
CA TYR A 45 11.28 0.01 2.43
C TYR A 45 10.23 -1.08 2.11
N LYS A 46 8.97 -0.86 2.52
CA LYS A 46 7.85 -1.77 2.24
C LYS A 46 7.14 -1.43 0.95
N ILE A 47 7.16 -0.15 0.58
CA ILE A 47 6.62 0.38 -0.66
C ILE A 47 7.67 1.25 -1.35
N GLU A 48 7.54 1.39 -2.66
CA GLU A 48 8.37 2.22 -3.51
C GLU A 48 7.48 3.13 -4.37
N TYR A 49 8.00 4.29 -4.75
CA TYR A 49 7.33 5.16 -5.71
C TYR A 49 7.36 4.51 -7.10
N ALA A 50 6.19 4.31 -7.70
CA ALA A 50 6.04 3.71 -9.01
C ALA A 50 5.10 4.57 -9.85
N LEU A 51 5.64 5.19 -10.90
CA LEU A 51 4.91 6.00 -11.88
C LEU A 51 4.10 5.08 -12.83
N ASN A 52 3.12 4.35 -12.30
CA ASN A 52 2.38 3.34 -13.05
C ASN A 52 0.87 3.59 -13.04
N GLY A 53 0.45 4.84 -13.31
CA GLY A 53 -0.94 5.21 -13.54
C GLY A 53 -1.69 5.63 -12.27
N VAL A 54 -2.78 4.93 -11.93
CA VAL A 54 -3.78 5.34 -10.91
C VAL A 54 -3.22 5.37 -9.48
N CYS A 55 -2.11 4.67 -9.22
CA CYS A 55 -1.44 4.66 -7.93
C CYS A 55 0.06 4.91 -8.11
N ASP A 56 0.54 6.00 -7.51
CA ASP A 56 1.94 6.42 -7.52
C ASP A 56 2.88 5.54 -6.67
N TYR A 57 2.35 4.51 -6.01
CA TYR A 57 3.12 3.66 -5.11
C TYR A 57 2.87 2.19 -5.40
N SER A 58 3.93 1.41 -5.36
CA SER A 58 3.90 -0.05 -5.48
C SER A 58 4.56 -0.70 -4.30
N LEU A 59 4.21 -1.96 -4.04
CA LEU A 59 4.91 -2.74 -3.03
C LEU A 59 6.35 -2.97 -3.46
N MET A 60 7.27 -2.74 -2.53
CA MET A 60 8.68 -2.96 -2.80
C MET A 60 8.92 -4.45 -3.02
N ARG A 61 9.73 -4.82 -4.01
CA ARG A 61 9.98 -6.22 -4.42
C ARG A 61 10.78 -7.05 -3.41
N SER A 62 10.66 -6.81 -2.11
CA SER A 62 11.34 -7.59 -1.09
C SER A 62 10.49 -8.81 -0.67
N GLN A 63 10.77 -9.93 -1.34
CA GLN A 63 10.67 -11.30 -0.82
C GLN A 63 9.33 -11.84 -0.29
N ASN A 64 8.17 -11.46 -0.84
CA ASN A 64 6.97 -12.28 -0.61
C ASN A 64 6.03 -12.42 -1.83
N ARG A 65 6.60 -12.77 -2.99
CA ARG A 65 5.90 -13.65 -3.95
C ARG A 65 5.82 -15.06 -3.35
N VAL A 66 5.21 -15.23 -2.18
CA VAL A 66 4.74 -16.55 -1.77
C VAL A 66 3.40 -16.76 -2.49
N LYS A 67 3.53 -17.38 -3.67
CA LYS A 67 2.54 -18.29 -4.27
C LYS A 67 1.08 -17.83 -4.27
N LYS A 68 0.69 -17.02 -5.26
CA LYS A 68 -0.63 -17.15 -5.92
C LYS A 68 -0.48 -17.00 -7.43
N ALA A 69 0.22 -17.95 -8.02
CA ALA A 69 0.11 -18.26 -9.45
C ALA A 69 0.01 -19.79 -9.54
N ASN A 70 -1.15 -20.33 -9.18
CA ASN A 70 -1.62 -21.61 -9.68
C ASN A 70 -3.13 -21.71 -9.47
N LYS A 71 -3.91 -21.45 -10.53
CA LYS A 71 -5.15 -22.14 -10.79
C LYS A 71 -5.16 -22.47 -12.28
#